data_AF-A0AAD9HVV7-F1
#
_entry.id   AF-A0AAD9HVV7-F1
#
_cell.length_a   1.000
_cell.length_b   1.000
_cell.length_c   1.000
_cell.angle_alpha   90.00
_cell.angle_beta   90.00
_cell.angle_gamma   90.00
#
_symmetry.space_group_name_H-M   'P 1'
#
loop_
_entity.id
_entity.type
_entity.pdbx_description
1 polymer ?
#
loop_
_entity_poly.entity_id
_entity_poly.type
_entity_poly.pdbx_seq_one_letter_code
_entity_poly.pdbx_strand_id
1 'polypeptide(L)'
;MLTSGALLVFGESGGGAVVDLGARMRNFTDWRILWGVGANLPLPDAGSEDGAYLPKDKVRSFSWARSLGPGQALMAYATDEEEVVVLSVQYYLPNHVGDESGARSHVWEVEEIARFDARGPHPSTNIMDPDYIPYTSAFSLKWSPWLHSDGARTAVLAYCARNYVGFRRITIPSDWARGEGVEVAVEEADLTGICTSLLSDAFVEWEEAVWDRDGAKVCRGVIATPFKALPFQVALNGPKGTAKEPHATNVCNTTLPKDTTSLDATNPITSLIIHPPDLSKQSKAPAYSLVRLSATAANDNWFQRSADDPSSTSAAAVEALPQWAATISSTVKLSVPIAMLGRGAGPVLAGDAESVASGDDDEDDDDDDFDLPEDAGEQIHPLRVRMWGMAMSPAGGMSAVLVSQHSTQKPEKTIKTKVLFGGQTSSTLASPQPAPTGDEMDVDGEESRDLGFWARQSTEAKMWDWMYAGGPAVPGTLGFGEGPGAGDSAMRKRFEGVKKEQRCVFCQTPLEDQGRESVCEKGHIFATCASTGLAILAPGISRACAVCGLRCLVAKEVAKIAQEYLGPGTKVEASEEVCGGCGGKFVV
;
A
#
# COMPACT_ATOMS: atom_id res chain seq x y z
N MET A 1 -24.35 -0.67 -3.63
CA MET A 1 -24.25 0.49 -2.74
C MET A 1 -22.79 0.87 -2.68
N LEU A 2 -22.41 2.01 -3.23
CA LEU A 2 -21.02 2.49 -3.22
C LEU A 2 -20.99 3.67 -2.24
N THR A 3 -20.49 3.45 -1.02
CA THR A 3 -20.12 4.56 -0.13
C THR A 3 -18.76 5.06 -0.57
N SER A 4 -18.74 5.91 -1.59
CA SER A 4 -17.53 6.63 -2.01
C SER A 4 -17.52 8.02 -1.38
N GLY A 5 -16.65 8.24 -0.40
CA GLY A 5 -16.19 9.59 -0.05
C GLY A 5 -15.01 9.96 -0.95
N ALA A 6 -14.97 11.19 -1.44
CA ALA A 6 -13.84 11.70 -2.23
C ALA A 6 -13.14 12.83 -1.46
N LEU A 7 -11.81 12.78 -1.39
CA LEU A 7 -10.97 13.88 -0.91
C LEU A 7 -10.61 14.75 -2.12
N LEU A 8 -11.09 15.99 -2.15
CA LEU A 8 -10.81 16.95 -3.21
C LEU A 8 -9.89 18.04 -2.65
N VAL A 9 -8.64 18.11 -3.13
CA VAL A 9 -7.68 19.13 -2.70
C VAL A 9 -7.71 20.29 -3.71
N PHE A 10 -8.15 21.47 -3.26
CA PHE A 10 -8.10 22.69 -4.06
C PHE A 10 -6.96 23.60 -3.58
N GLY A 11 -6.20 24.16 -4.53
CA GLY A 11 -5.16 25.17 -4.28
C GLY A 11 -5.54 26.52 -4.90
N GLU A 12 -5.10 27.59 -4.24
CA GLU A 12 -5.27 29.03 -4.53
C GLU A 12 -6.67 29.66 -4.26
N SER A 13 -6.75 30.48 -3.20
CA SER A 13 -7.62 31.66 -3.20
C SER A 13 -6.74 32.91 -3.39
N GLY A 14 -6.55 33.33 -4.64
CA GLY A 14 -5.99 34.63 -4.95
C GLY A 14 -7.02 35.73 -4.67
N GLY A 15 -6.95 36.35 -3.50
CA GLY A 15 -7.54 37.67 -3.28
C GLY A 15 -6.79 38.67 -4.17
N GLY A 16 -7.51 39.34 -5.07
CA GLY A 16 -6.93 40.18 -6.11
C GLY A 16 -5.96 41.25 -5.59
N ALA A 17 -4.67 41.04 -5.84
CA ALA A 17 -3.67 42.10 -5.96
C ALA A 17 -2.45 41.55 -6.73
N VAL A 18 -1.87 42.43 -7.55
CA VAL A 18 -0.69 42.31 -8.42
C VAL A 18 0.23 41.11 -8.12
N VAL A 19 0.32 40.20 -9.08
CA VAL A 19 1.24 39.06 -9.08
C VAL A 19 2.67 39.57 -9.23
N ASP A 20 3.43 39.56 -8.13
CA ASP A 20 4.88 39.72 -8.17
C ASP A 20 5.53 38.39 -8.58
N LEU A 21 6.26 38.40 -9.70
CA LEU A 21 6.93 37.24 -10.30
C LEU A 21 8.10 36.69 -9.45
N GLY A 22 8.32 37.23 -8.25
CA GLY A 22 9.19 36.66 -7.19
C GLY A 22 8.62 35.43 -6.45
N ALA A 23 7.35 35.08 -6.67
CA ALA A 23 6.62 33.99 -6.00
C ALA A 23 6.99 32.55 -6.45
N ARG A 24 8.28 32.25 -6.68
CA ARG A 24 8.76 30.86 -6.89
C ARG A 24 9.13 30.10 -5.61
N MET A 25 8.88 30.68 -4.43
CA MET A 25 8.78 29.88 -3.22
C MET A 25 7.37 29.30 -3.14
N ARG A 26 7.24 27.99 -3.43
CA ARG A 26 6.05 27.22 -3.05
C ARG A 26 5.95 27.23 -1.53
N ASN A 27 5.30 28.24 -0.97
CA ASN A 27 4.94 28.25 0.44
C ASN A 27 3.58 27.53 0.57
N PHE A 28 3.47 26.64 1.55
CA PHE A 28 2.21 25.96 1.88
C PHE A 28 1.43 26.70 2.97
N THR A 29 1.89 27.91 3.35
CA THR A 29 1.36 28.67 4.48
C THR A 29 -0.10 29.08 4.25
N ASP A 30 -0.44 29.33 2.99
CA ASP A 30 -1.77 29.75 2.53
C ASP A 30 -2.62 28.59 1.96
N TRP A 31 -2.12 27.36 2.03
CA TRP A 31 -2.88 26.19 1.62
C TRP A 31 -3.90 25.85 2.70
N ARG A 32 -5.18 25.85 2.34
CA ARG A 32 -6.26 25.31 3.17
C ARG A 32 -6.73 24.02 2.54
N ILE A 33 -6.64 22.93 3.28
CA ILE A 33 -7.24 21.66 2.86
C ILE A 33 -8.74 21.79 3.07
N LEU A 34 -9.47 22.06 1.99
CA LEU A 34 -10.93 21.91 1.98
C LEU A 34 -11.22 20.42 1.89
N TRP A 35 -11.46 19.78 3.02
CA TRP A 35 -11.99 18.43 3.04
C TRP A 35 -13.47 18.50 3.42
N GLY A 36 -14.27 17.63 2.82
CA GLY A 36 -15.67 17.44 3.16
C GLY A 36 -15.94 15.98 3.38
N VAL A 37 -16.74 15.68 4.40
CA VAL A 37 -17.27 14.33 4.62
C VAL A 37 -18.77 14.41 4.36
N GLY A 38 -19.26 13.60 3.43
CA GLY A 38 -20.65 13.60 2.99
C GLY A 38 -20.95 14.53 1.81
N ALA A 39 -22.23 14.62 1.43
CA ALA A 39 -22.69 15.38 0.26
C ALA A 39 -22.66 16.91 0.47
N ASN A 40 -22.60 17.36 1.73
CA ASN A 40 -22.43 18.76 2.10
C ASN A 40 -20.95 19.01 2.36
N LEU A 41 -20.17 19.13 1.27
CA LEU A 41 -18.83 19.69 1.36
C LEU A 41 -18.96 21.07 2.03
N PRO A 42 -18.29 21.32 3.18
CA PRO A 42 -18.28 22.63 3.78
C PRO A 42 -17.50 23.56 2.86
N LEU A 43 -18.22 24.20 1.95
CA LEU A 43 -17.71 25.31 1.17
C LEU A 43 -17.69 26.53 2.11
N PRO A 44 -16.63 27.36 2.09
CA PRO A 44 -16.64 28.64 2.78
C PRO A 44 -17.88 29.43 2.35
N ASP A 45 -18.78 29.75 3.28
CA ASP A 45 -19.98 30.53 2.99
C ASP A 45 -19.59 32.00 2.85
N ALA A 46 -19.68 32.52 1.63
CA ALA A 46 -19.37 33.91 1.31
C ALA A 46 -20.32 34.93 1.98
N GLY A 47 -21.46 34.49 2.53
CA GLY A 47 -22.43 35.33 3.25
C GLY A 47 -22.24 35.39 4.77
N SER A 48 -21.35 34.58 5.34
CA SER A 48 -21.01 34.63 6.77
C SER A 48 -20.12 35.84 7.04
N GLU A 49 -20.43 36.66 8.05
CA GLU A 49 -19.59 37.82 8.46
C GLU A 49 -18.12 37.41 8.75
N ASP A 50 -17.90 36.14 9.12
CA ASP A 50 -16.58 35.51 9.32
C ASP A 50 -16.19 34.45 8.26
N GLY A 51 -17.01 34.25 7.22
CA GLY A 51 -16.71 33.39 6.06
C GLY A 51 -16.62 31.87 6.29
N ALA A 52 -17.04 31.28 7.42
CA ALA A 52 -16.97 29.84 7.64
C ALA A 52 -18.07 29.29 8.57
N TYR A 53 -18.69 28.17 8.17
CA TYR A 53 -19.40 27.24 9.09
C TYR A 53 -18.41 26.30 9.82
N LEU A 54 -17.12 26.35 9.46
CA LEU A 54 -16.06 25.52 10.02
C LEU A 54 -15.22 26.31 11.05
N PRO A 55 -14.72 25.65 12.10
CA PRO A 55 -13.54 26.11 12.82
C PRO A 55 -12.41 26.41 11.83
N LYS A 56 -11.59 27.42 12.08
CA LYS A 56 -10.45 27.81 11.21
C LYS A 56 -9.29 26.79 11.21
N ASP A 57 -9.57 25.53 11.57
CA ASP A 57 -8.63 24.44 11.76
C ASP A 57 -7.85 24.15 10.47
N LYS A 58 -6.52 24.12 10.54
CA LYS A 58 -5.69 23.53 9.49
C LYS A 58 -5.40 22.08 9.86
N VAL A 59 -6.01 21.15 9.13
CA VAL A 59 -5.81 19.72 9.37
C VAL A 59 -4.39 19.29 8.99
N ARG A 60 -3.68 18.71 9.96
CA ARG A 60 -2.32 18.18 9.81
C ARG A 60 -2.30 16.68 9.55
N SER A 61 -3.27 15.94 10.10
CA SER A 61 -3.40 14.49 9.94
C SER A 61 -4.84 14.07 10.20
N PHE A 62 -5.27 12.95 9.62
CA PHE A 62 -6.59 12.37 9.91
C PHE A 62 -6.55 10.85 9.89
N SER A 63 -7.52 10.23 10.54
CA SER A 63 -7.65 8.77 10.61
C SER A 63 -9.09 8.34 10.80
N TRP A 64 -9.49 7.30 10.07
CA TRP A 64 -10.78 6.63 10.26
C TRP A 64 -10.64 5.53 11.31
N ALA A 65 -11.62 5.44 12.21
CA ALA A 65 -11.72 4.31 13.11
C ALA A 65 -12.10 3.04 12.34
N ARG A 66 -11.83 1.88 12.93
CA ARG A 66 -12.23 0.60 12.35
C ARG A 66 -13.75 0.48 12.27
N SER A 67 -14.23 -0.37 11.36
CA SER A 67 -15.66 -0.49 11.02
C SER A 67 -16.53 -0.64 12.27
N LEU A 68 -17.53 0.24 12.40
CA LEU A 68 -18.51 0.23 13.48
C LEU A 68 -19.83 -0.43 13.06
N GLY A 69 -20.28 -0.14 11.84
CA GLY A 69 -21.50 -0.69 11.27
C GLY A 69 -21.88 0.01 9.97
N PRO A 70 -22.90 -0.48 9.26
CA PRO A 70 -23.33 0.12 8.00
C PRO A 70 -23.85 1.55 8.17
N GLY A 71 -23.16 2.53 7.59
CA GLY A 71 -23.55 3.94 7.65
C GLY A 71 -23.25 4.61 8.99
N GLN A 72 -22.34 4.06 9.79
CA GLN A 72 -21.79 4.68 11.00
C GLN A 72 -20.28 4.59 10.96
N ALA A 73 -19.61 5.72 11.12
CA ALA A 73 -18.16 5.81 11.19
C ALA A 73 -17.73 6.89 12.17
N LEU A 74 -16.51 6.73 12.68
CA LEU A 74 -15.81 7.77 13.43
C LEU A 74 -14.56 8.16 12.64
N MET A 75 -14.33 9.46 12.56
CA MET A 75 -13.11 10.03 12.01
C MET A 75 -12.45 10.90 13.07
N ALA A 76 -11.14 10.88 13.17
CA ALA A 76 -10.40 11.87 13.94
C ALA A 76 -9.46 12.65 13.04
N TYR A 77 -9.20 13.90 13.38
CA TYR A 77 -8.19 14.72 12.73
C TYR A 77 -7.42 15.58 13.73
N ALA A 78 -6.17 15.88 13.42
CA ALA A 78 -5.30 16.74 14.21
C ALA A 78 -5.23 18.14 13.58
N THR A 79 -5.30 19.18 14.42
CA THR A 79 -5.29 20.59 14.01
C THR A 79 -3.88 21.18 14.05
N ASP A 80 -3.75 22.42 13.55
CA ASP A 80 -2.52 23.19 13.69
C ASP A 80 -2.28 23.79 15.07
N GLU A 81 -3.33 23.85 15.89
CA GLU A 81 -3.26 24.21 17.30
C GLU A 81 -2.90 23.01 18.20
N GLU A 82 -2.51 21.88 17.60
CA GLU A 82 -2.12 20.64 18.29
C GLU A 82 -3.25 20.03 19.13
N GLU A 83 -4.49 20.23 18.67
CA GLU A 83 -5.67 19.54 19.19
C GLU A 83 -6.04 18.36 18.30
N VAL A 84 -6.77 17.41 18.86
CA VAL A 84 -7.38 16.32 18.11
C VAL A 84 -8.89 16.41 18.25
N VAL A 85 -9.56 16.36 17.10
CA VAL A 85 -11.01 16.44 16.96
C VAL A 85 -11.52 15.09 16.51
N VAL A 86 -12.64 14.65 17.10
CA VAL A 86 -13.34 13.41 16.74
C VAL A 86 -14.70 13.78 16.18
N LEU A 87 -15.04 13.19 15.04
CA LEU A 87 -16.29 13.39 14.32
C LEU A 87 -17.09 12.10 14.26
N SER A 88 -18.41 12.23 14.43
CA SER A 88 -19.35 11.20 14.02
C SER A 88 -19.69 11.42 12.55
N VAL A 89 -19.74 10.34 11.77
CA VAL A 89 -20.10 10.35 10.36
C VAL A 89 -21.16 9.29 10.14
N GLN A 90 -22.38 9.75 9.85
CA GLN A 90 -23.54 8.88 9.72
C GLN A 90 -24.18 9.03 8.33
N TYR A 91 -24.67 7.91 7.82
CA TYR A 91 -25.43 7.85 6.56
C TYR A 91 -26.69 7.02 6.76
N TYR A 92 -27.85 7.66 6.79
CA TYR A 92 -29.10 7.01 7.19
C TYR A 92 -30.34 7.61 6.53
N LEU A 93 -31.47 6.94 6.70
CA LEU A 93 -32.77 7.41 6.24
C LEU A 93 -33.51 8.01 7.46
N PRO A 94 -33.81 9.31 7.49
CA PRO A 94 -34.48 9.93 8.64
C PRO A 94 -35.86 9.31 8.90
N ASN A 95 -36.19 9.08 10.18
CA ASN A 95 -37.45 8.47 10.59
C ASN A 95 -38.61 9.49 10.76
N HIS A 96 -38.38 10.80 10.73
CA HIS A 96 -39.41 11.79 11.04
C HIS A 96 -40.24 12.30 9.86
N VAL A 97 -41.55 12.28 10.13
CA VAL A 97 -42.72 12.64 9.33
C VAL A 97 -42.93 14.15 9.41
N GLY A 98 -42.71 14.85 8.29
CA GLY A 98 -43.06 16.25 8.08
C GLY A 98 -43.49 16.40 6.62
N ASP A 99 -44.64 17.03 6.42
CA ASP A 99 -45.55 16.83 5.29
C ASP A 99 -44.98 17.00 3.86
N GLU A 100 -45.58 16.19 2.99
CA GLU A 100 -45.84 16.42 1.56
C GLU A 100 -44.66 16.46 0.57
N SER A 101 -44.55 15.38 -0.22
CA SER A 101 -44.05 15.33 -1.60
C SER A 101 -42.54 15.19 -1.90
N GLY A 102 -41.78 14.46 -1.09
CA GLY A 102 -40.41 14.05 -1.44
C GLY A 102 -40.17 12.55 -1.24
N ALA A 103 -39.60 11.86 -2.24
CA ALA A 103 -39.03 10.53 -2.03
C ALA A 103 -38.05 10.57 -0.85
N ARG A 104 -38.18 9.65 0.12
CA ARG A 104 -37.27 9.60 1.28
C ARG A 104 -35.84 9.43 0.76
N SER A 105 -35.01 10.45 0.94
CA SER A 105 -33.60 10.42 0.55
C SER A 105 -32.74 10.08 1.76
N HIS A 106 -31.69 9.31 1.53
CA HIS A 106 -30.66 9.13 2.54
C HIS A 106 -29.92 10.44 2.77
N VAL A 107 -29.58 10.71 4.03
CA VAL A 107 -28.89 11.92 4.48
C VAL A 107 -27.52 11.54 5.05
N TRP A 108 -26.53 12.41 4.79
CA TRP A 108 -25.24 12.40 5.47
C TRP A 108 -25.29 13.39 6.63
N GLU A 109 -24.93 12.91 7.82
CA GLU A 109 -24.81 13.73 9.03
C GLU A 109 -23.39 13.61 9.56
N VAL A 110 -22.77 14.77 9.83
CA VAL A 110 -21.40 14.87 10.36
C VAL A 110 -21.43 15.83 11.53
N GLU A 111 -20.95 15.39 12.68
CA GLU A 111 -20.97 16.16 13.93
C GLU A 111 -19.62 16.05 14.64
N GLU A 112 -19.11 17.15 15.17
CA GLU A 112 -17.99 17.14 16.11
C GLU A 112 -18.49 16.66 17.47
N ILE A 113 -17.98 15.51 17.92
CA ILE A 113 -18.44 14.84 19.15
C ILE A 113 -17.41 14.92 20.28
N ALA A 114 -16.15 15.24 19.97
CA ALA A 114 -15.13 15.48 20.98
C ALA A 114 -13.94 16.28 20.44
N ARG A 115 -13.25 17.01 21.33
CA ARG A 115 -12.01 17.73 21.08
C ARG A 115 -11.10 17.66 22.31
N PHE A 116 -9.81 17.43 22.13
CA PHE A 116 -8.85 17.37 23.24
C PHE A 116 -7.45 17.86 22.85
N ASP A 117 -6.69 18.31 23.86
CA ASP A 117 -5.31 18.77 23.71
C ASP A 117 -4.34 17.58 23.49
N ALA A 118 -3.59 17.65 22.39
CA ALA A 118 -2.65 16.65 21.93
C ALA A 118 -1.21 17.17 21.79
N ARG A 119 -0.86 18.29 22.45
CA ARG A 119 0.51 18.87 22.45
C ARG A 119 1.57 17.97 23.08
N GLY A 120 1.15 17.04 23.94
CA GLY A 120 2.05 16.21 24.73
C GLY A 120 2.77 17.01 25.84
N PRO A 121 3.73 16.39 26.55
CA PRO A 121 4.36 16.98 27.72
C PRO A 121 5.54 17.91 27.39
N HIS A 122 5.97 18.01 26.13
CA HIS A 122 7.12 18.82 25.77
C HIS A 122 6.64 20.24 25.39
N PRO A 123 7.14 21.31 26.05
CA PRO A 123 6.78 22.68 25.73
C PRO A 123 7.01 23.01 24.26
N SER A 124 6.28 23.98 23.72
CA SER A 124 6.57 24.49 22.37
C SER A 124 7.96 25.16 22.34
N THR A 125 8.60 25.11 21.17
CA THR A 125 9.89 25.77 20.92
C THR A 125 9.76 26.67 19.71
N ASN A 126 10.52 27.77 19.71
CA ASN A 126 10.60 28.70 18.59
C ASN A 126 11.15 27.98 17.34
N ILE A 127 10.56 28.26 16.18
CA ILE A 127 11.04 27.72 14.88
C ILE A 127 12.50 28.13 14.59
N MET A 128 12.96 29.24 15.17
CA MET A 128 14.34 29.73 15.06
C MET A 128 15.32 29.06 16.03
N ASP A 129 14.85 28.17 16.91
CA ASP A 129 15.71 27.39 17.79
C ASP A 129 16.50 26.36 16.96
N PRO A 130 17.82 26.24 17.15
CA PRO A 130 18.63 25.25 16.42
C PRO A 130 18.20 23.80 16.66
N ASP A 131 17.55 23.50 17.79
CA ASP A 131 17.01 22.17 18.11
C ASP A 131 15.54 22.02 17.66
N TYR A 132 14.99 22.99 16.92
CA TYR A 132 13.65 22.87 16.35
C TYR A 132 13.64 21.85 15.20
N ILE A 133 12.77 20.86 15.33
CA ILE A 133 12.54 19.84 14.30
C ILE A 133 11.04 19.78 14.03
N PRO A 134 10.59 19.88 12.77
CA PRO A 134 9.18 19.67 12.45
C PRO A 134 8.73 18.28 12.93
N TYR A 135 7.66 18.24 13.73
CA TYR A 135 7.18 17.03 14.41
C TYR A 135 5.76 16.62 13.99
N THR A 136 5.25 17.19 12.90
CA THR A 136 3.92 16.91 12.36
C THR A 136 4.04 16.14 11.05
N SER A 137 3.14 15.18 10.82
CA SER A 137 3.11 14.33 9.62
C SER A 137 1.66 14.10 9.22
N ALA A 138 1.37 13.88 7.93
CA ALA A 138 0.04 13.50 7.46
C ALA A 138 -0.46 12.19 8.10
N PHE A 139 0.46 11.36 8.59
CA PHE A 139 0.20 10.04 9.17
C PHE A 139 0.45 10.00 10.69
N SER A 140 0.44 11.16 11.36
CA SER A 140 0.69 11.27 12.80
C SER A 140 -0.47 10.84 13.69
N LEU A 141 -1.61 10.38 13.14
CA LEU A 141 -2.82 10.02 13.88
C LEU A 141 -3.32 8.64 13.40
N LYS A 142 -3.54 7.69 14.32
CA LYS A 142 -4.14 6.38 14.00
C LYS A 142 -4.99 5.78 15.12
N TRP A 143 -6.14 5.23 14.74
CA TRP A 143 -7.00 4.43 15.61
C TRP A 143 -6.50 3.01 15.80
N SER A 144 -6.56 2.52 17.03
CA SER A 144 -6.44 1.09 17.33
C SER A 144 -7.68 0.31 16.90
N PRO A 145 -7.61 -1.04 16.89
CA PRO A 145 -8.81 -1.87 16.85
C PRO A 145 -9.75 -1.62 18.04
N TRP A 146 -11.02 -1.99 17.86
CA TRP A 146 -12.05 -1.90 18.89
C TRP A 146 -11.99 -3.08 19.86
N LEU A 147 -11.88 -2.80 21.14
CA LEU A 147 -12.26 -3.72 22.21
C LEU A 147 -13.74 -3.59 22.49
N HIS A 148 -14.44 -4.72 22.50
CA HIS A 148 -15.84 -4.81 22.90
C HIS A 148 -15.89 -5.34 24.33
N SER A 149 -16.44 -4.56 25.26
CA SER A 149 -16.59 -4.94 26.68
C SER A 149 -17.83 -4.29 27.26
N ASP A 150 -18.61 -5.03 28.04
CA ASP A 150 -19.65 -4.49 28.94
C ASP A 150 -20.58 -3.43 28.32
N GLY A 151 -21.09 -3.71 27.12
CA GLY A 151 -22.01 -2.78 26.44
C GLY A 151 -21.34 -1.53 25.85
N ALA A 152 -20.02 -1.46 25.83
CA ALA A 152 -19.24 -0.38 25.23
C ALA A 152 -18.21 -0.88 24.21
N ARG A 153 -17.76 0.05 23.36
CA ARG A 153 -16.62 -0.15 22.45
C ARG A 153 -15.53 0.83 22.83
N THR A 154 -14.35 0.31 23.09
CA THR A 154 -13.18 1.11 23.49
C THR A 154 -12.10 0.99 22.44
N ALA A 155 -11.56 2.12 22.01
CA ALA A 155 -10.36 2.19 21.18
C ALA A 155 -9.39 3.21 21.76
N VAL A 156 -8.15 3.17 21.27
CA VAL A 156 -7.11 4.14 21.58
C VAL A 156 -6.73 4.87 20.31
N LEU A 157 -6.71 6.19 20.38
CA LEU A 157 -6.20 7.06 19.35
C LEU A 157 -4.74 7.38 19.66
N ALA A 158 -3.85 6.87 18.81
CA ALA A 158 -2.43 7.22 18.86
C ALA A 158 -2.20 8.52 18.09
N TYR A 159 -1.47 9.46 18.69
CA TYR A 159 -1.09 10.70 18.03
C TYR A 159 0.39 11.02 18.28
N CYS A 160 1.07 11.55 17.26
CA CYS A 160 2.43 12.09 17.40
C CYS A 160 2.36 13.58 17.72
N ALA A 161 3.04 13.97 18.78
CA ALA A 161 3.34 15.33 19.17
C ALA A 161 4.87 15.53 19.18
N ARG A 162 5.36 16.68 19.67
CA ARG A 162 6.79 16.97 19.70
C ARG A 162 7.55 15.89 20.49
N ASN A 163 8.32 15.01 19.81
CA ASN A 163 9.07 13.92 20.42
C ASN A 163 8.26 13.03 21.41
N TYR A 164 6.96 12.91 21.18
CA TYR A 164 6.06 12.21 22.07
C TYR A 164 4.96 11.52 21.26
N VAL A 165 4.68 10.27 21.59
CA VAL A 165 3.50 9.56 21.09
C VAL A 165 2.54 9.36 22.25
N GLY A 166 1.37 9.99 22.15
CA GLY A 166 0.28 9.89 23.12
C GLY A 166 -0.73 8.84 22.71
N PHE A 167 -1.32 8.17 23.70
CA PHE A 167 -2.31 7.12 23.51
C PHE A 167 -3.58 7.46 24.29
N ARG A 168 -4.54 8.09 23.60
CA ARG A 168 -5.77 8.57 24.21
C ARG A 168 -6.90 7.55 24.10
N ARG A 169 -7.50 7.17 25.23
CA ARG A 169 -8.65 6.24 25.23
C ARG A 169 -9.93 6.96 24.86
N ILE A 170 -10.68 6.35 23.96
CA ILE A 170 -11.99 6.79 23.48
C ILE A 170 -12.98 5.63 23.64
N THR A 171 -14.11 5.89 24.28
CA THR A 171 -15.16 4.90 24.53
C THR A 171 -16.50 5.40 24.02
N ILE A 172 -17.22 4.52 23.33
CA ILE A 172 -18.57 4.76 22.82
C ILE A 172 -19.53 3.64 23.26
N PRO A 173 -20.85 3.89 23.33
CA PRO A 173 -21.84 2.84 23.54
C PRO A 173 -21.80 1.79 22.42
N SER A 174 -21.95 0.51 22.78
CA SER A 174 -21.94 -0.59 21.81
C SER A 174 -23.20 -0.69 20.97
N ASP A 175 -24.30 -0.15 21.49
CA ASP A 175 -25.65 -0.11 20.97
C ASP A 175 -25.99 1.20 20.24
N TRP A 176 -24.99 2.05 19.98
CA TRP A 176 -25.19 3.30 19.22
C TRP A 176 -25.96 3.02 17.93
N ALA A 177 -27.19 3.53 17.86
CA ALA A 177 -28.07 3.36 16.74
C ALA A 177 -27.82 4.42 15.66
N ARG A 178 -27.94 4.00 14.41
CA ARG A 178 -27.72 4.85 13.25
C ARG A 178 -28.80 5.94 13.16
N GLY A 179 -28.38 7.18 13.04
CA GLY A 179 -29.26 8.37 13.02
C GLY A 179 -29.54 8.95 14.41
N GLU A 180 -28.94 8.38 15.46
CA GLU A 180 -28.94 8.96 16.80
C GLU A 180 -27.57 9.61 17.08
N GLY A 181 -27.57 10.64 17.92
CA GLY A 181 -26.32 11.23 18.43
C GLY A 181 -25.56 10.22 19.28
N VAL A 182 -24.23 10.33 19.30
CA VAL A 182 -23.36 9.44 20.08
C VAL A 182 -22.66 10.21 21.18
N GLU A 183 -22.82 9.76 22.42
CA GLU A 183 -22.03 10.27 23.53
C GLU A 183 -20.66 9.58 23.51
N VAL A 184 -19.59 10.38 23.39
CA VAL A 184 -18.22 9.86 23.35
C VAL A 184 -17.49 10.26 24.60
N ALA A 185 -17.01 9.26 25.33
CA ALA A 185 -16.13 9.48 26.48
C ALA A 185 -14.67 9.46 26.00
N VAL A 186 -14.03 10.62 26.02
CA VAL A 186 -12.58 10.77 25.82
C VAL A 186 -11.91 10.94 27.17
N GLU A 187 -10.81 10.21 27.40
CA GLU A 187 -10.07 10.40 28.65
C GLU A 187 -9.39 11.77 28.75
N GLU A 188 -9.27 12.31 29.96
CA GLU A 188 -8.61 13.60 30.17
C GLU A 188 -7.09 13.52 29.91
N ALA A 189 -6.48 12.35 30.16
CA ALA A 189 -5.06 12.10 29.99
C ALA A 189 -4.82 10.86 29.12
N ASP A 190 -3.60 10.75 28.58
CA ASP A 190 -3.20 9.56 27.84
C ASP A 190 -3.05 8.36 28.77
N LEU A 191 -3.53 7.19 28.35
CA LEU A 191 -3.32 5.92 29.07
C LEU A 191 -1.85 5.65 29.31
N THR A 192 -1.06 5.92 28.29
CA THR A 192 0.39 5.83 28.31
C THR A 192 0.94 6.80 27.27
N GLY A 193 2.23 7.09 27.37
CA GLY A 193 2.91 7.97 26.44
C GLY A 193 4.36 7.58 26.30
N ILE A 194 4.90 7.70 25.10
CA ILE A 194 6.28 7.33 24.80
C ILE A 194 7.03 8.59 24.35
N CYS A 195 7.97 9.06 25.17
CA CYS A 195 8.92 10.09 24.75
C CYS A 195 9.97 9.42 23.87
N THR A 196 10.03 9.78 22.60
CA THR A 196 11.01 9.26 21.64
C THR A 196 11.34 10.33 20.61
N SER A 197 12.53 10.28 20.00
CA SER A 197 12.87 11.21 18.92
C SER A 197 12.07 10.84 17.67
N LEU A 198 11.06 11.65 17.34
CA LEU A 198 10.18 11.40 16.20
C LEU A 198 10.74 11.99 14.92
N LEU A 199 11.46 13.11 14.99
CA LEU A 199 11.93 13.85 13.81
C LEU A 199 10.80 14.12 12.80
N SER A 200 11.14 14.60 11.61
CA SER A 200 10.16 14.84 10.55
C SER A 200 9.67 13.52 9.95
N ASP A 201 8.42 13.49 9.50
CA ASP A 201 7.78 12.34 8.85
C ASP A 201 7.58 11.08 9.72
N ALA A 202 7.80 11.14 11.03
CA ALA A 202 7.42 10.03 11.91
C ALA A 202 5.92 9.75 11.86
N PHE A 203 5.58 8.47 12.01
CA PHE A 203 4.20 8.00 12.01
C PHE A 203 4.04 6.79 12.92
N VAL A 204 2.79 6.41 13.16
CA VAL A 204 2.42 5.29 14.01
C VAL A 204 1.47 4.37 13.25
N GLU A 205 1.61 3.06 13.41
CA GLU A 205 0.71 2.06 12.86
C GLU A 205 0.29 1.04 13.94
N TRP A 206 -0.95 0.56 13.85
CA TRP A 206 -1.50 -0.45 14.74
C TRP A 206 -1.58 -1.81 14.05
N GLU A 207 -1.33 -2.86 14.83
CA GLU A 207 -1.69 -4.21 14.43
C GLU A 207 -3.18 -4.44 14.58
N GLU A 208 -3.79 -5.13 13.62
CA GLU A 208 -5.21 -5.42 13.58
C GLU A 208 -5.61 -6.60 14.48
N ALA A 209 -5.22 -6.54 15.75
CA ALA A 209 -5.64 -7.49 16.78
C ALA A 209 -5.65 -6.89 18.18
N VAL A 210 -6.58 -7.39 18.99
CA VAL A 210 -6.58 -7.21 20.45
C VAL A 210 -6.15 -8.52 21.07
N TRP A 211 -5.00 -8.53 21.74
CA TRP A 211 -4.43 -9.70 22.38
C TRP A 211 -4.90 -9.80 23.82
N ASP A 212 -5.17 -11.01 24.29
CA ASP A 212 -5.39 -11.28 25.71
C ASP A 212 -4.08 -11.75 26.34
N ARG A 213 -3.61 -11.04 27.37
CA ARG A 213 -2.43 -11.39 28.17
C ARG A 213 -2.79 -11.29 29.64
N ASP A 214 -3.05 -12.43 30.27
CA ASP A 214 -3.37 -12.54 31.69
C ASP A 214 -4.53 -11.61 32.12
N GLY A 215 -5.56 -11.47 31.27
CA GLY A 215 -6.71 -10.61 31.51
C GLY A 215 -6.53 -9.15 31.04
N ALA A 216 -5.32 -8.74 30.64
CA ALA A 216 -5.11 -7.46 29.97
C ALA A 216 -5.42 -7.58 28.46
N LYS A 217 -6.25 -6.65 27.96
CA LYS A 217 -6.61 -6.55 26.54
C LYS A 217 -5.64 -5.58 25.86
N VAL A 218 -4.64 -6.12 25.18
CA VAL A 218 -3.48 -5.39 24.67
C VAL A 218 -3.56 -5.19 23.17
N CYS A 219 -3.47 -3.94 22.72
CA CYS A 219 -3.18 -3.60 21.32
C CYS A 219 -1.68 -3.40 21.14
N ARG A 220 -1.16 -3.79 19.98
CA ARG A 220 0.25 -3.65 19.63
C ARG A 220 0.37 -2.79 18.38
N GLY A 221 1.51 -2.13 18.22
CA GLY A 221 1.78 -1.31 17.05
C GLY A 221 3.26 -1.03 16.88
N VAL A 222 3.58 -0.19 15.90
CA VAL A 222 4.94 0.26 15.61
C VAL A 222 4.95 1.78 15.45
N ILE A 223 5.85 2.45 16.17
CA ILE A 223 6.22 3.84 15.92
C ILE A 223 7.36 3.81 14.92
N ALA A 224 7.14 4.35 13.72
CA ALA A 224 8.18 4.52 12.72
C ALA A 224 8.77 5.92 12.84
N THR A 225 9.99 6.01 13.38
CA THR A 225 10.82 7.21 13.22
C THR A 225 11.52 7.13 11.86
N PRO A 226 12.11 8.22 11.35
CA PRO A 226 12.89 8.15 10.12
C PRO A 226 13.99 7.10 10.15
N PHE A 227 14.53 6.73 11.32
CA PHE A 227 15.68 5.82 11.37
C PHE A 227 15.33 4.43 11.91
N LYS A 228 14.31 4.33 12.76
CA LYS A 228 13.97 3.08 13.47
C LYS A 228 12.47 2.84 13.56
N ALA A 229 12.10 1.57 13.43
CA ALA A 229 10.81 1.07 13.83
C ALA A 229 10.86 0.63 15.30
N LEU A 230 9.94 1.14 16.13
CA LEU A 230 9.88 0.89 17.57
C LEU A 230 8.52 0.23 17.90
N PRO A 231 8.47 -1.10 18.08
CA PRO A 231 7.26 -1.77 18.52
C PRO A 231 6.83 -1.30 19.91
N PHE A 232 5.52 -1.17 20.10
CA PHE A 232 4.92 -0.78 21.38
C PHE A 232 3.66 -1.61 21.68
N GLN A 233 3.19 -1.53 22.93
CA GLN A 233 1.99 -2.21 23.40
C GLN A 233 1.21 -1.29 24.35
N VAL A 234 -0.12 -1.30 24.24
CA VAL A 234 -1.04 -0.52 25.09
C VAL A 234 -2.17 -1.41 25.57
N ALA A 235 -2.42 -1.44 26.87
CA ALA A 235 -3.56 -2.15 27.46
C ALA A 235 -4.82 -1.25 27.40
N LEU A 236 -5.82 -1.66 26.61
CA LEU A 236 -7.07 -0.93 26.43
C LEU A 236 -7.92 -0.89 27.71
N ASN A 237 -7.89 -1.98 28.48
CA ASN A 237 -8.53 -2.09 29.80
C ASN A 237 -7.61 -1.69 30.96
N GLY A 238 -6.52 -0.97 30.67
CA GLY A 238 -5.64 -0.43 31.71
C GLY A 238 -6.33 0.60 32.60
N PRO A 239 -5.72 0.95 33.75
CA PRO A 239 -6.20 2.03 34.60
C PRO A 239 -6.24 3.36 33.81
N LYS A 240 -7.03 4.33 34.30
CA LYS A 240 -7.05 5.67 33.71
C LYS A 240 -5.63 6.24 33.62
N GLY A 241 -5.36 6.92 32.52
CA GLY A 241 -4.09 7.61 32.30
C GLY A 241 -3.79 8.65 33.38
N THR A 242 -2.50 8.88 33.63
CA THR A 242 -2.03 10.01 34.42
C THR A 242 -1.31 10.99 33.50
N ALA A 243 -1.71 12.26 33.51
CA ALA A 243 -1.04 13.29 32.74
C ALA A 243 0.45 13.33 33.08
N LYS A 244 1.30 13.30 32.07
CA LYS A 244 2.75 13.45 32.27
C LYS A 244 3.06 14.91 32.57
N GLU A 245 3.91 15.13 33.57
CA GLU A 245 4.42 16.45 33.89
C GLU A 245 5.18 17.06 32.71
N PRO A 246 4.96 18.36 32.42
CA PRO A 246 5.69 19.06 31.37
C PRO A 246 7.20 19.03 31.62
N HIS A 247 7.98 18.68 30.59
CA HIS A 247 9.44 18.62 30.67
C HIS A 247 10.09 18.92 29.32
N ALA A 248 11.37 19.31 29.32
CA ALA A 248 12.11 19.52 28.08
C ALA A 248 12.57 18.18 27.47
N THR A 249 12.75 18.16 26.15
CA THR A 249 13.16 16.97 25.38
C THR A 249 14.55 16.44 25.78
N ASN A 250 15.41 17.29 26.35
CA ASN A 250 16.73 16.89 26.86
C ASN A 250 16.62 16.04 28.13
N VAL A 251 15.61 16.27 28.98
CA VAL A 251 15.38 15.50 30.22
C VAL A 251 15.09 14.03 29.91
N CYS A 252 14.35 13.79 28.82
CA CYS A 252 14.03 12.45 28.34
C CYS A 252 14.97 11.93 27.24
N ASN A 253 16.08 12.63 26.95
CA ASN A 253 17.10 12.28 25.94
C ASN A 253 16.54 12.09 24.52
N THR A 254 15.52 12.88 24.13
CA THR A 254 14.88 12.78 22.79
C THR A 254 15.31 13.86 21.81
N THR A 255 15.99 14.92 22.27
CA THR A 255 16.45 16.04 21.41
C THR A 255 17.44 15.58 20.34
N LEU A 256 18.49 14.87 20.74
CA LEU A 256 19.56 14.40 19.86
C LEU A 256 19.73 12.89 20.04
N PRO A 257 19.00 12.07 19.27
CA PRO A 257 19.08 10.63 19.42
C PRO A 257 20.47 10.14 19.02
N LYS A 258 21.06 9.23 19.80
CA LYS A 258 22.37 8.63 19.47
C LYS A 258 22.36 7.86 18.14
N ASP A 259 21.17 7.45 17.72
CA ASP A 259 20.91 6.61 16.56
C ASP A 259 21.16 7.30 15.21
N THR A 260 21.23 8.63 15.18
CA THR A 260 21.60 9.43 14.00
C THR A 260 23.05 9.24 13.56
N THR A 261 23.87 8.57 14.37
CA THR A 261 25.28 8.29 14.06
C THR A 261 25.49 6.98 13.31
N SER A 262 24.42 6.18 13.13
CA SER A 262 24.48 4.91 12.38
C SER A 262 24.49 5.15 10.87
N LEU A 263 25.09 4.23 10.10
CA LEU A 263 25.02 4.26 8.63
C LEU A 263 23.56 4.24 8.13
N ASP A 264 22.66 3.62 8.89
CA ASP A 264 21.23 3.56 8.62
C ASP A 264 20.51 4.91 8.74
N ALA A 265 21.13 5.90 9.37
CA ALA A 265 20.58 7.24 9.53
C ALA A 265 20.61 8.09 8.24
N THR A 266 21.17 7.56 7.16
CA THR A 266 21.26 8.27 5.87
C THR A 266 20.08 7.99 4.93
N ASN A 267 19.24 7.00 5.25
CA ASN A 267 18.15 6.55 4.41
C ASN A 267 16.86 6.45 5.25
N PRO A 268 16.00 7.48 5.28
CA PRO A 268 14.88 7.51 6.21
C PRO A 268 13.78 6.51 5.81
N ILE A 269 13.09 5.92 6.80
CA ILE A 269 11.88 5.12 6.61
C ILE A 269 10.79 6.02 6.05
N THR A 270 10.18 5.61 4.94
CA THR A 270 9.10 6.35 4.28
C THR A 270 7.74 5.71 4.47
N SER A 271 7.70 4.38 4.65
CA SER A 271 6.45 3.66 4.83
C SER A 271 6.66 2.30 5.48
N LEU A 272 5.65 1.84 6.21
CA LEU A 272 5.60 0.55 6.89
C LEU A 272 4.19 -0.01 6.77
N ILE A 273 4.10 -1.32 6.56
CA ILE A 273 2.85 -2.09 6.62
C ILE A 273 2.96 -3.11 7.75
N ILE A 274 1.90 -3.27 8.53
CA ILE A 274 1.77 -4.34 9.51
C ILE A 274 1.05 -5.51 8.84
N HIS A 275 1.67 -6.69 8.88
CA HIS A 275 1.09 -7.92 8.32
C HIS A 275 -0.06 -8.39 9.21
N PRO A 276 -1.07 -9.09 8.65
CA PRO A 276 -2.13 -9.69 9.44
C PRO A 276 -1.56 -10.56 10.57
N PRO A 277 -2.07 -10.40 11.81
CA PRO A 277 -1.57 -11.15 12.95
C PRO A 277 -1.95 -12.63 12.87
N ASP A 278 -0.96 -13.52 13.06
CA ASP A 278 -1.22 -14.93 13.29
C ASP A 278 -1.62 -15.14 14.77
N LEU A 279 -2.92 -15.16 15.05
CA LEU A 279 -3.46 -15.34 16.40
C LEU A 279 -3.08 -16.69 17.04
N SER A 280 -2.62 -17.67 16.25
CA SER A 280 -2.14 -18.94 16.76
C SER A 280 -0.70 -18.88 17.28
N LYS A 281 0.07 -17.88 16.84
CA LYS A 281 1.45 -17.65 17.28
C LYS A 281 1.53 -16.46 18.21
N GLN A 282 1.92 -16.71 19.44
CA GLN A 282 2.08 -15.65 20.43
C GLN A 282 3.41 -14.91 20.22
N SER A 283 3.47 -14.01 19.24
CA SER A 283 4.66 -13.19 18.98
C SER A 283 4.83 -12.11 20.07
N LYS A 284 6.06 -11.60 20.24
CA LYS A 284 6.33 -10.48 21.16
C LYS A 284 6.06 -9.10 20.54
N ALA A 285 6.13 -9.00 19.22
CA ALA A 285 5.92 -7.76 18.47
C ALA A 285 5.09 -8.04 17.19
N PRO A 286 4.44 -7.02 16.62
CA PRO A 286 3.78 -7.14 15.32
C PRO A 286 4.76 -7.54 14.23
N ALA A 287 4.31 -8.36 13.28
CA ALA A 287 5.05 -8.61 12.06
C ALA A 287 4.84 -7.42 11.10
N TYR A 288 5.92 -6.83 10.58
CA TYR A 288 5.84 -5.69 9.66
C TYR A 288 6.89 -5.78 8.55
N SER A 289 6.61 -5.08 7.45
CA SER A 289 7.60 -4.73 6.43
C SER A 289 7.73 -3.22 6.34
N LEU A 290 8.94 -2.71 6.15
CA LEU A 290 9.19 -1.29 5.94
C LEU A 290 10.06 -1.06 4.71
N VAL A 291 9.90 0.13 4.14
CA VAL A 291 10.72 0.65 3.05
C VAL A 291 11.34 1.98 3.46
N ARG A 292 12.55 2.23 2.98
CA ARG A 292 13.26 3.50 3.15
C ARG A 292 13.22 4.31 1.87
N LEU A 293 13.66 5.55 1.93
CA LEU A 293 13.52 6.53 0.86
C LEU A 293 14.17 6.10 -0.46
N SER A 294 15.37 5.52 -0.41
CA SER A 294 16.14 5.19 -1.62
C SER A 294 16.77 3.80 -1.57
N ALA A 295 16.65 3.07 -2.68
CA ALA A 295 17.40 1.87 -2.98
C ALA A 295 18.51 2.21 -4.00
N THR A 296 19.73 1.80 -3.70
CA THR A 296 20.91 1.94 -4.55
C THR A 296 21.70 0.64 -4.51
N ALA A 297 22.69 0.47 -5.40
CA ALA A 297 23.59 -0.68 -5.34
C ALA A 297 24.44 -0.75 -4.06
N ALA A 298 24.61 0.39 -3.37
CA ALA A 298 25.50 0.53 -2.23
C ALA A 298 24.77 0.41 -0.88
N ASN A 299 23.44 0.28 -0.88
CA ASN A 299 22.66 0.07 0.33
C ASN A 299 21.82 -1.20 0.24
N ASP A 300 21.78 -1.96 1.33
CA ASP A 300 20.94 -3.15 1.44
C ASP A 300 19.82 -2.96 2.47
N ASN A 301 19.85 -1.87 3.24
CA ASN A 301 18.90 -1.58 4.32
C ASN A 301 17.58 -0.97 3.84
N TRP A 302 17.40 -0.77 2.53
CA TRP A 302 16.26 -0.04 1.96
C TRP A 302 14.93 -0.78 2.11
N PHE A 303 14.96 -2.09 2.31
CA PHE A 303 13.80 -2.92 2.66
C PHE A 303 14.14 -3.78 3.87
N GLN A 304 13.22 -3.83 4.84
CA GLN A 304 13.37 -4.65 6.03
C GLN A 304 12.03 -5.30 6.37
N ARG A 305 12.09 -6.56 6.78
CA ARG A 305 10.98 -7.27 7.42
C ARG A 305 11.34 -7.50 8.88
N SER A 306 10.38 -7.38 9.79
CA SER A 306 10.57 -7.81 11.17
C SER A 306 10.91 -9.30 11.19
N ALA A 307 11.98 -9.69 11.89
CA ALA A 307 12.26 -11.11 12.11
C ALA A 307 11.10 -11.72 12.92
N ASP A 308 10.43 -12.72 12.36
CA ASP A 308 9.69 -13.65 13.18
C ASP A 308 10.68 -14.28 14.17
N ASP A 309 10.25 -14.46 15.42
CA ASP A 309 11.02 -14.99 16.54
C ASP A 309 12.13 -15.99 16.12
N PRO A 310 13.40 -15.86 16.61
CA PRO A 310 14.56 -16.68 16.21
C PRO A 310 14.42 -18.20 16.42
N SER A 311 13.26 -18.69 16.85
CA SER A 311 12.91 -20.11 16.94
C SER A 311 12.41 -20.70 15.60
N SER A 312 12.07 -19.87 14.60
CA SER A 312 11.64 -20.32 13.27
C SER A 312 12.82 -20.69 12.35
N THR A 313 13.42 -21.85 12.62
CA THR A 313 14.55 -22.43 11.87
C THR A 313 14.12 -23.10 10.56
N SER A 314 13.28 -22.45 9.75
CA SER A 314 13.11 -22.84 8.35
C SER A 314 13.59 -21.71 7.44
N ALA A 315 14.81 -21.86 6.92
CA ALA A 315 15.46 -20.92 6.00
C ALA A 315 14.57 -20.53 4.80
N ALA A 316 13.61 -21.38 4.41
CA ALA A 316 12.73 -21.16 3.27
C ALA A 316 11.62 -20.10 3.47
N ALA A 317 11.18 -19.83 4.71
CA ALA A 317 10.11 -18.84 4.97
C ALA A 317 10.65 -17.41 5.15
N VAL A 318 11.95 -17.29 5.43
CA VAL A 318 12.65 -16.02 5.68
C VAL A 318 13.14 -15.36 4.37
N GLU A 319 13.20 -16.09 3.25
CA GLU A 319 13.99 -15.66 2.07
C GLU A 319 13.22 -15.23 0.80
N ALA A 320 11.90 -15.39 0.71
CA ALA A 320 11.18 -14.92 -0.49
C ALA A 320 10.82 -13.43 -0.35
N LEU A 321 11.69 -12.55 -0.86
CA LEU A 321 11.37 -11.13 -1.08
C LEU A 321 10.05 -11.00 -1.85
N PRO A 322 9.17 -10.03 -1.51
CA PRO A 322 8.05 -9.69 -2.37
C PRO A 322 8.51 -9.44 -3.80
N GLN A 323 7.69 -9.78 -4.80
CA GLN A 323 8.07 -9.68 -6.21
C GLN A 323 8.60 -8.28 -6.57
N TRP A 324 7.89 -7.23 -6.14
CA TRP A 324 8.34 -5.84 -6.33
C TRP A 324 9.71 -5.56 -5.69
N ALA A 325 10.03 -6.14 -4.53
CA ALA A 325 11.29 -5.94 -3.84
C ALA A 325 12.42 -6.65 -4.59
N ALA A 326 12.17 -7.85 -5.11
CA ALA A 326 13.11 -8.54 -5.99
C ALA A 326 13.37 -7.73 -7.27
N THR A 327 12.32 -7.17 -7.90
CA THR A 327 12.45 -6.28 -9.08
C THR A 327 13.30 -5.05 -8.78
N ILE A 328 13.03 -4.34 -7.68
CA ILE A 328 13.85 -3.18 -7.28
C ILE A 328 15.30 -3.61 -7.05
N SER A 329 15.52 -4.72 -6.33
CA SER A 329 16.86 -5.24 -6.09
C SER A 329 17.59 -5.55 -7.38
N SER A 330 16.94 -6.15 -8.39
CA SER A 330 17.58 -6.39 -9.68
C SER A 330 17.89 -5.09 -10.42
N THR A 331 17.00 -4.11 -10.37
CA THR A 331 17.18 -2.81 -11.06
C THR A 331 18.37 -2.04 -10.50
N VAL A 332 18.52 -1.97 -9.17
CA VAL A 332 19.61 -1.20 -8.56
C VAL A 332 20.95 -1.94 -8.60
N LYS A 333 20.94 -3.27 -8.65
CA LYS A 333 22.16 -4.09 -8.78
C LYS A 333 22.66 -4.22 -10.21
N LEU A 334 21.87 -3.83 -11.20
CA LEU A 334 22.31 -3.78 -12.60
C LEU A 334 23.59 -2.93 -12.70
N SER A 335 24.65 -3.52 -13.24
CA SER A 335 25.92 -2.86 -13.51
C SER A 335 26.19 -2.86 -15.02
N VAL A 336 26.64 -1.73 -15.55
CA VAL A 336 27.02 -1.60 -16.95
C VAL A 336 28.44 -1.04 -17.08
N PRO A 337 29.20 -1.44 -18.11
CA PRO A 337 30.48 -0.80 -18.40
C PRO A 337 30.31 0.69 -18.68
N ILE A 338 31.24 1.54 -18.21
CA ILE A 338 31.23 2.99 -18.47
C ILE A 338 31.10 3.32 -19.96
N ALA A 339 31.69 2.51 -20.84
CA ALA A 339 31.61 2.69 -22.29
C ALA A 339 30.15 2.72 -22.83
N MET A 340 29.18 2.12 -22.12
CA MET A 340 27.77 2.10 -22.52
C MET A 340 26.97 3.34 -22.08
N LEU A 341 27.56 4.26 -21.29
CA LEU A 341 26.91 5.47 -20.79
C LEU A 341 26.55 6.50 -21.88
N GLY A 342 27.28 6.49 -23.00
CA GLY A 342 27.14 7.49 -24.06
C GLY A 342 26.14 7.13 -25.17
N ARG A 343 25.80 5.85 -25.34
CA ARG A 343 25.05 5.34 -26.51
C ARG A 343 23.53 5.29 -26.32
N GLY A 344 22.94 6.22 -25.56
CA GLY A 344 21.48 6.29 -25.45
C GLY A 344 20.82 5.10 -24.73
N ALA A 345 21.54 4.41 -23.84
CA ALA A 345 21.04 3.24 -23.09
C ALA A 345 19.95 3.54 -22.03
N GLY A 346 19.39 4.76 -22.01
CA GLY A 346 18.32 5.17 -21.12
C GLY A 346 17.00 4.38 -21.27
N PRO A 347 16.56 4.05 -22.50
CA PRO A 347 15.37 3.23 -22.72
C PRO A 347 15.66 1.72 -22.71
N VAL A 348 16.89 1.30 -23.03
CA VAL A 348 17.23 -0.13 -23.22
C VAL A 348 17.59 -0.83 -21.90
N LEU A 349 18.11 -0.10 -20.91
CA LEU A 349 18.48 -0.66 -19.59
C LEU A 349 17.32 -0.65 -18.59
N ALA A 350 16.25 0.11 -18.87
CA ALA A 350 14.96 -0.10 -18.24
C ALA A 350 14.27 -1.20 -19.03
N GLY A 351 13.95 -2.34 -18.42
CA GLY A 351 13.27 -3.47 -19.07
C GLY A 351 11.87 -3.20 -19.63
N ASP A 352 11.52 -1.94 -19.89
CA ASP A 352 10.33 -1.53 -20.63
C ASP A 352 10.77 -1.03 -22.02
N ALA A 353 10.75 -1.97 -22.96
CA ALA A 353 10.72 -1.66 -24.38
C ALA A 353 9.41 -0.92 -24.69
N GLU A 354 9.39 0.38 -24.40
CA GLU A 354 8.43 1.33 -24.97
C GLU A 354 8.85 1.57 -26.42
N SER A 355 8.32 0.75 -27.32
CA SER A 355 8.22 1.09 -28.74
C SER A 355 7.19 2.21 -28.90
N VAL A 356 7.58 3.44 -28.57
CA VAL A 356 6.91 4.62 -29.09
C VAL A 356 7.64 5.01 -30.36
N ALA A 357 7.05 4.62 -31.50
CA ALA A 357 7.32 5.24 -32.77
C ALA A 357 6.89 6.71 -32.67
N SER A 358 7.79 7.57 -32.20
CA SER A 358 7.78 8.98 -32.58
C SER A 358 8.67 9.08 -33.82
N GLY A 359 8.03 9.15 -34.98
CA GLY A 359 8.73 9.41 -36.23
C GLY A 359 9.47 10.73 -36.13
N ASP A 360 10.78 10.64 -36.33
CA ASP A 360 11.66 11.61 -36.99
C ASP A 360 13.01 10.88 -37.12
N ASP A 361 13.03 9.89 -38.04
CA ASP A 361 14.29 9.31 -38.52
C ASP A 361 14.74 10.17 -39.72
N ASP A 362 15.67 11.07 -39.43
CA ASP A 362 16.68 11.47 -40.41
C ASP A 362 17.56 10.22 -40.65
N GLU A 363 17.65 9.84 -41.92
CA GLU A 363 18.46 8.74 -42.44
C GLU A 363 19.94 9.01 -42.15
N ASP A 364 20.59 8.18 -41.33
CA ASP A 364 22.02 7.91 -41.42
C ASP A 364 22.26 6.43 -41.06
N ASP A 365 22.36 5.61 -42.12
CA ASP A 365 22.92 4.27 -42.13
C ASP A 365 24.40 4.34 -41.76
N ASP A 366 24.77 3.88 -40.57
CA ASP A 366 26.14 3.44 -40.26
C ASP A 366 26.06 2.06 -39.59
N ASP A 367 26.30 1.02 -40.40
CA ASP A 367 26.60 -0.35 -39.99
C ASP A 367 27.94 -0.39 -39.23
N ASP A 368 27.95 0.07 -37.98
CA ASP A 368 29.07 -0.14 -37.08
C ASP A 368 29.00 -1.57 -36.48
N ASP A 369 29.88 -2.44 -36.99
CA ASP A 369 30.17 -3.77 -36.46
C ASP A 369 30.25 -3.76 -34.91
N PHE A 370 29.44 -4.63 -34.30
CA PHE A 370 29.24 -4.72 -32.85
C PHE A 370 30.44 -5.41 -32.16
N ASP A 371 31.57 -4.72 -32.09
CA ASP A 371 32.70 -5.18 -31.27
C ASP A 371 32.40 -4.93 -29.78
N LEU A 372 31.96 -5.99 -29.08
CA LEU A 372 31.91 -5.99 -27.62
C LEU A 372 33.34 -5.74 -27.10
N PRO A 373 33.59 -4.70 -26.29
CA PRO A 373 34.93 -4.45 -25.78
C PRO A 373 35.42 -5.65 -24.95
N GLU A 374 36.57 -6.21 -25.33
CA GLU A 374 37.17 -7.41 -24.71
C GLU A 374 37.55 -7.20 -23.23
N ASP A 375 37.65 -5.96 -22.78
CA ASP A 375 37.75 -5.59 -21.36
C ASP A 375 36.50 -4.82 -20.93
N ALA A 376 35.66 -5.47 -20.14
CA ALA A 376 34.59 -4.82 -19.40
C ALA A 376 35.23 -3.89 -18.36
N GLY A 377 35.57 -2.66 -18.77
CA GLY A 377 36.18 -1.64 -17.92
C GLY A 377 35.37 -1.30 -16.67
N GLU A 378 35.70 -0.20 -16.00
CA GLU A 378 35.03 0.20 -14.76
C GLU A 378 33.49 0.13 -14.89
N GLN A 379 32.87 -0.59 -13.95
CA GLN A 379 31.45 -0.87 -13.92
C GLN A 379 30.74 0.19 -13.10
N ILE A 380 29.59 0.65 -13.57
CA ILE A 380 28.77 1.61 -12.86
C ILE A 380 27.34 1.11 -12.71
N HIS A 381 26.67 1.57 -11.66
CA HIS A 381 25.25 1.32 -11.44
C HIS A 381 24.44 2.52 -11.95
N PRO A 382 23.78 2.42 -13.10
CA PRO A 382 23.18 3.58 -13.76
C PRO A 382 21.89 4.04 -13.09
N LEU A 383 21.28 3.19 -12.24
CA LEU A 383 19.93 3.39 -11.72
C LEU A 383 19.90 3.39 -10.18
N ARG A 384 19.08 4.28 -9.64
CA ARG A 384 18.60 4.24 -8.26
C ARG A 384 17.07 4.31 -8.25
N VAL A 385 16.45 3.73 -7.22
CA VAL A 385 15.00 3.73 -7.07
C VAL A 385 14.62 4.50 -5.81
N ARG A 386 13.72 5.48 -5.94
CA ARG A 386 13.10 6.18 -4.82
C ARG A 386 11.75 5.54 -4.52
N MET A 387 11.49 5.24 -3.25
CA MET A 387 10.20 4.72 -2.77
C MET A 387 9.41 5.84 -2.10
N TRP A 388 8.15 5.99 -2.50
CA TRP A 388 7.24 7.02 -1.99
C TRP A 388 6.29 6.50 -0.93
N GLY A 389 5.90 5.24 -1.01
CA GLY A 389 4.99 4.62 -0.05
C GLY A 389 4.70 3.17 -0.37
N MET A 390 4.20 2.45 0.61
CA MET A 390 3.80 1.06 0.52
C MET A 390 2.39 0.88 1.06
N ALA A 391 1.63 -0.01 0.44
CA ALA A 391 0.30 -0.38 0.86
C ALA A 391 0.14 -1.89 0.82
N MET A 392 -0.80 -2.39 1.62
CA MET A 392 -1.20 -3.78 1.64
C MET A 392 -2.69 -3.87 1.29
N SER A 393 -3.07 -4.92 0.59
CA SER A 393 -4.47 -5.21 0.36
C SER A 393 -5.18 -5.50 1.68
N PRO A 394 -6.50 -5.24 1.80
CA PRO A 394 -7.19 -5.37 3.08
C PRO A 394 -7.09 -6.75 3.75
N ALA A 395 -7.08 -7.85 2.98
CA ALA A 395 -6.87 -9.20 3.51
C ALA A 395 -5.38 -9.62 3.61
N GLY A 396 -4.44 -8.77 3.19
CA GLY A 396 -3.00 -9.01 3.33
C GLY A 396 -2.35 -9.88 2.24
N GLY A 397 -3.10 -10.31 1.23
CA GLY A 397 -2.57 -11.20 0.18
C GLY A 397 -1.64 -10.51 -0.83
N MET A 398 -1.73 -9.19 -0.98
CA MET A 398 -0.96 -8.41 -1.95
C MET A 398 -0.35 -7.17 -1.30
N SER A 399 0.90 -6.87 -1.64
CA SER A 399 1.55 -5.60 -1.30
C SER A 399 1.84 -4.81 -2.57
N ALA A 400 1.80 -3.48 -2.46
CA ALA A 400 2.10 -2.57 -3.54
C ALA A 400 3.06 -1.47 -3.06
N VAL A 401 3.98 -1.05 -3.92
CA VAL A 401 4.91 0.05 -3.65
C VAL A 401 4.88 1.07 -4.78
N LEU A 402 4.79 2.36 -4.43
CA LEU A 402 4.92 3.46 -5.37
C LEU A 402 6.39 3.87 -5.45
N VAL A 403 6.97 3.79 -6.64
CA VAL A 403 8.38 4.08 -6.88
C VAL A 403 8.60 5.06 -8.03
N SER A 404 9.74 5.73 -8.01
CA SER A 404 10.33 6.33 -9.21
C SER A 404 11.75 5.87 -9.42
N GLN A 405 12.10 5.62 -10.68
CA GLN A 405 13.44 5.25 -11.10
C GLN A 405 14.18 6.51 -11.54
N HIS A 406 15.46 6.64 -11.17
CA HIS A 406 16.31 7.79 -11.50
C HIS A 406 17.68 7.32 -11.97
N SER A 407 18.23 8.03 -12.96
CA SER A 407 19.64 7.94 -13.31
C SER A 407 20.54 8.41 -12.16
N THR A 408 21.63 7.69 -11.92
CA THR A 408 22.70 8.10 -10.99
C THR A 408 23.69 9.07 -11.64
N GLN A 409 23.59 9.29 -12.94
CA GLN A 409 24.63 9.92 -13.76
C GLN A 409 24.25 11.30 -14.26
N LYS A 410 22.98 11.47 -14.62
CA LYS A 410 22.46 12.76 -15.11
C LYS A 410 21.14 13.09 -14.42
N PRO A 411 20.90 14.36 -14.06
CA PRO A 411 19.59 14.78 -13.61
C PRO A 411 18.58 14.61 -14.74
N GLU A 412 17.47 13.94 -14.47
CA GLU A 412 16.41 13.71 -15.44
C GLU A 412 15.47 14.91 -15.52
N LYS A 413 15.04 15.28 -16.74
CA LYS A 413 14.05 16.34 -16.96
C LYS A 413 12.63 15.89 -16.57
N THR A 414 12.35 14.59 -16.70
CA THR A 414 11.05 13.98 -16.37
C THR A 414 11.29 12.66 -15.63
N ILE A 415 10.62 12.48 -14.50
CA ILE A 415 10.74 11.26 -13.67
C ILE A 415 9.42 10.51 -13.79
N LYS A 416 9.47 9.26 -14.26
CA LYS A 416 8.29 8.38 -14.32
C LYS A 416 8.09 7.70 -12.97
N THR A 417 6.86 7.72 -12.46
CA THR A 417 6.42 6.96 -11.28
C THR A 417 5.68 5.70 -11.70
N LYS A 418 5.85 4.60 -10.95
CA LYS A 418 5.19 3.31 -11.19
C LYS A 418 4.73 2.69 -9.88
N VAL A 419 3.65 1.93 -9.93
CA VAL A 419 3.21 1.08 -8.82
C VAL A 419 3.63 -0.35 -9.14
N LEU A 420 4.42 -0.96 -8.26
CA LEU A 420 4.84 -2.34 -8.37
C LEU A 420 4.07 -3.19 -7.36
N PHE A 421 3.60 -4.35 -7.79
CA PHE A 421 2.82 -5.28 -6.97
C PHE A 421 3.66 -6.50 -6.58
N GLY A 422 3.32 -7.11 -5.46
CA GLY A 422 3.95 -8.33 -4.98
C GLY A 422 2.99 -9.12 -4.10
N GLY A 423 2.46 -10.21 -4.68
CA GLY A 423 1.58 -11.13 -3.98
C GLY A 423 2.40 -12.13 -3.16
N GLN A 424 1.83 -12.61 -2.05
CA GLN A 424 2.32 -13.85 -1.46
C GLN A 424 1.96 -14.99 -2.41
N THR A 425 2.96 -15.63 -3.01
CA THR A 425 2.77 -16.92 -3.67
C THR A 425 2.49 -17.97 -2.60
N SER A 426 1.25 -18.00 -2.09
CA SER A 426 0.77 -19.15 -1.34
C SER A 426 0.63 -20.28 -2.35
N SER A 427 1.64 -21.15 -2.40
CA SER A 427 1.54 -22.45 -3.06
C SER A 427 0.59 -23.41 -2.33
N THR A 428 -0.19 -22.90 -1.37
CA THR A 428 -1.08 -23.68 -0.49
C THR A 428 -2.51 -23.14 -0.44
N LEU A 429 -2.97 -22.37 -1.43
CA LEU A 429 -4.42 -22.30 -1.71
C LEU A 429 -4.78 -23.55 -2.51
N ALA A 430 -4.95 -24.67 -1.79
CA ALA A 430 -5.56 -25.86 -2.33
C ALA A 430 -6.87 -25.47 -3.03
N SER A 431 -7.06 -26.01 -4.23
CA SER A 431 -8.28 -25.83 -5.00
C SER A 431 -9.51 -26.03 -4.11
N PRO A 432 -10.55 -25.18 -4.18
CA PRO A 432 -11.77 -25.43 -3.42
C PRO A 432 -12.38 -26.72 -3.96
N GLN A 433 -12.27 -27.80 -3.19
CA GLN A 433 -13.05 -29.00 -3.47
C GLN A 433 -14.54 -28.63 -3.35
N PRO A 434 -15.39 -29.15 -4.24
CA PRO A 434 -16.82 -28.92 -4.17
C PRO A 434 -17.35 -29.52 -2.86
N ALA A 435 -18.25 -28.77 -2.20
CA ALA A 435 -18.85 -29.11 -0.92
C ALA A 435 -19.34 -30.57 -0.86
N PRO A 436 -19.05 -31.34 0.21
CA PRO A 436 -19.67 -32.63 0.40
C PRO A 436 -21.16 -32.42 0.70
N THR A 437 -21.97 -33.19 0.00
CA THR A 437 -23.41 -33.28 0.23
C THR A 437 -23.66 -34.32 1.31
N GLY A 438 -24.44 -33.97 2.33
CA GLY A 438 -25.15 -34.91 3.21
C GLY A 438 -24.38 -35.44 4.43
N ASP A 439 -24.97 -35.18 5.61
CA ASP A 439 -24.93 -35.93 6.87
C ASP A 439 -23.75 -36.87 7.14
N GLU A 440 -22.87 -36.49 8.09
CA GLU A 440 -22.45 -37.33 9.23
C GLU A 440 -21.47 -36.57 10.16
N MET A 441 -21.37 -37.06 11.40
CA MET A 441 -20.86 -36.41 12.63
C MET A 441 -19.35 -36.16 12.71
N ASP A 442 -18.99 -35.14 13.51
CA ASP A 442 -17.72 -34.86 14.21
C ASP A 442 -16.44 -35.62 13.79
N VAL A 443 -15.48 -34.89 13.20
CA VAL A 443 -14.04 -35.14 13.37
C VAL A 443 -13.30 -33.79 13.40
N ASP A 444 -12.60 -33.53 14.50
CA ASP A 444 -11.65 -32.43 14.67
C ASP A 444 -10.51 -32.46 13.63
N GLY A 445 -10.16 -31.30 13.08
CA GLY A 445 -8.83 -31.05 12.52
C GLY A 445 -8.79 -30.50 11.10
N GLU A 446 -8.21 -29.30 10.99
CA GLU A 446 -7.63 -28.65 9.80
C GLU A 446 -8.52 -27.73 8.94
N GLU A 447 -7.97 -26.52 8.75
CA GLU A 447 -8.32 -25.49 7.75
C GLU A 447 -9.57 -24.59 7.95
N SER A 448 -9.50 -23.70 8.94
CA SER A 448 -10.37 -22.51 9.04
C SER A 448 -9.62 -21.20 9.36
N ARG A 449 -8.30 -21.15 9.07
CA ARG A 449 -7.40 -20.12 9.63
C ARG A 449 -7.50 -18.71 9.02
N ASP A 450 -7.91 -18.55 7.75
CA ASP A 450 -7.98 -17.21 7.10
C ASP A 450 -9.38 -16.71 6.73
N LEU A 451 -10.41 -17.56 6.84
CA LEU A 451 -11.78 -17.16 6.49
C LEU A 451 -12.37 -16.16 7.49
N GLY A 452 -11.91 -16.14 8.75
CA GLY A 452 -12.44 -15.25 9.79
C GLY A 452 -12.11 -13.77 9.55
N PHE A 453 -10.88 -13.46 9.13
CA PHE A 453 -10.48 -12.09 8.80
C PHE A 453 -11.07 -11.66 7.46
N TRP A 454 -10.97 -12.51 6.43
CA TRP A 454 -11.55 -12.24 5.11
C TRP A 454 -13.08 -12.03 5.18
N ALA A 455 -13.81 -12.84 5.95
CA ALA A 455 -15.27 -12.72 6.07
C ALA A 455 -15.73 -11.38 6.67
N ARG A 456 -14.91 -10.76 7.54
CA ARG A 456 -15.20 -9.47 8.20
C ARG A 456 -14.87 -8.25 7.32
N GLN A 457 -14.19 -8.44 6.19
CA GLN A 457 -13.87 -7.36 5.27
C GLN A 457 -15.12 -6.87 4.50
N SER A 458 -15.06 -5.62 4.04
CA SER A 458 -16.09 -5.07 3.16
C SER A 458 -16.13 -5.81 1.82
N THR A 459 -17.24 -5.67 1.08
CA THR A 459 -17.36 -6.26 -0.26
C THR A 459 -16.27 -5.74 -1.20
N GLU A 460 -15.94 -4.46 -1.13
CA GLU A 460 -14.90 -3.81 -1.93
C GLU A 460 -13.51 -4.36 -1.58
N ALA A 461 -13.23 -4.52 -0.27
CA ALA A 461 -11.99 -5.12 0.21
C ALA A 461 -11.83 -6.57 -0.28
N LYS A 462 -12.89 -7.37 -0.18
CA LYS A 462 -12.92 -8.74 -0.71
C LYS A 462 -12.73 -8.78 -2.22
N MET A 463 -13.37 -7.86 -2.96
CA MET A 463 -13.25 -7.76 -4.42
C MET A 463 -11.83 -7.38 -4.83
N TRP A 464 -11.19 -6.47 -4.09
CA TRP A 464 -9.79 -6.10 -4.31
C TRP A 464 -8.87 -7.31 -4.17
N ASP A 465 -9.00 -8.07 -3.08
CA ASP A 465 -8.19 -9.27 -2.87
C ASP A 465 -8.48 -10.34 -3.92
N TRP A 466 -9.73 -10.52 -4.33
CA TRP A 466 -10.07 -11.44 -5.43
C TRP A 466 -9.43 -11.02 -6.76
N MET A 467 -9.51 -9.74 -7.13
CA MET A 467 -8.98 -9.23 -8.41
C MET A 467 -7.46 -9.22 -8.48
N TYR A 468 -6.80 -8.86 -7.39
CA TYR A 468 -5.37 -8.55 -7.42
C TYR A 468 -4.52 -9.48 -6.55
N ALA A 469 -5.09 -10.10 -5.52
CA ALA A 469 -4.35 -10.93 -4.57
C ALA A 469 -4.66 -12.43 -4.67
N GLY A 470 -5.49 -12.85 -5.64
CA GLY A 470 -5.90 -14.25 -5.79
C GLY A 470 -6.83 -14.74 -4.67
N GLY A 471 -7.53 -13.82 -4.00
CA GLY A 471 -8.50 -14.13 -2.95
C GLY A 471 -9.72 -14.92 -3.47
N PRO A 472 -10.57 -15.46 -2.57
CA PRO A 472 -11.74 -16.24 -2.97
C PRO A 472 -12.81 -15.36 -3.62
N ALA A 473 -13.68 -15.98 -4.43
CA ALA A 473 -14.77 -15.28 -5.10
C ALA A 473 -15.72 -14.60 -4.12
N VAL A 474 -16.18 -13.40 -4.46
CA VAL A 474 -17.05 -12.60 -3.60
C VAL A 474 -18.52 -12.93 -3.87
N PRO A 475 -19.28 -13.43 -2.88
CA PRO A 475 -20.69 -13.78 -3.06
C PRO A 475 -21.54 -12.56 -3.44
N GLY A 476 -22.41 -12.71 -4.44
CA GLY A 476 -23.41 -11.71 -4.81
C GLY A 476 -22.94 -10.57 -5.73
N THR A 477 -21.65 -10.50 -6.09
CA THR A 477 -21.11 -9.51 -7.05
C THR A 477 -20.78 -10.11 -8.41
N LEU A 478 -20.54 -11.41 -8.49
CA LEU A 478 -20.21 -12.13 -9.72
C LEU A 478 -21.38 -13.04 -10.09
N GLY A 479 -21.80 -13.00 -11.36
CA GLY A 479 -22.73 -13.99 -11.92
C GLY A 479 -22.14 -15.39 -11.74
N PHE A 480 -22.99 -16.38 -11.49
CA PHE A 480 -22.58 -17.78 -11.33
C PHE A 480 -21.72 -18.24 -12.52
N GLY A 481 -20.41 -18.35 -12.32
CA GLY A 481 -19.48 -18.97 -13.28
C GLY A 481 -18.18 -18.19 -13.45
N GLU A 482 -17.07 -18.91 -13.31
CA GLU A 482 -15.70 -18.50 -13.68
C GLU A 482 -14.95 -17.62 -12.68
N GLY A 483 -14.25 -18.28 -11.75
CA GLY A 483 -13.13 -17.66 -11.03
C GLY A 483 -11.95 -17.37 -11.97
N PRO A 484 -11.06 -16.43 -11.60
CA PRO A 484 -10.00 -15.89 -12.46
C PRO A 484 -8.85 -16.87 -12.77
N GLY A 485 -8.97 -18.14 -12.37
CA GLY A 485 -7.99 -19.21 -12.65
C GLY A 485 -8.56 -20.43 -13.39
N ALA A 486 -9.87 -20.50 -13.65
CA ALA A 486 -10.48 -21.70 -14.25
C ALA A 486 -10.25 -21.79 -15.77
N GLY A 487 -10.15 -20.66 -16.47
CA GLY A 487 -9.92 -20.61 -17.93
C GLY A 487 -8.49 -20.99 -18.36
N ASP A 488 -7.51 -20.88 -17.46
CA ASP A 488 -6.09 -20.84 -17.80
C ASP A 488 -5.47 -22.24 -17.97
N SER A 489 -5.93 -23.22 -17.18
CA SER A 489 -5.53 -24.62 -17.35
C SER A 489 -6.04 -25.23 -18.66
N ALA A 490 -7.17 -24.74 -19.18
CA ALA A 490 -7.74 -25.22 -20.43
C ALA A 490 -6.97 -24.71 -21.66
N MET A 491 -6.51 -23.45 -21.64
CA MET A 491 -5.74 -22.87 -22.73
C MET A 491 -4.33 -23.48 -22.80
N ARG A 492 -3.63 -23.60 -21.67
CA ARG A 492 -2.29 -24.21 -21.62
C ARG A 492 -2.29 -25.67 -22.09
N LYS A 493 -3.32 -26.45 -21.74
CA LYS A 493 -3.51 -27.83 -22.23
C LYS A 493 -3.75 -27.90 -23.74
N ARG A 494 -4.46 -26.94 -24.33
CA ARG A 494 -4.72 -26.92 -25.78
C ARG A 494 -3.44 -26.69 -26.61
N PHE A 495 -2.49 -25.94 -26.08
CA PHE A 495 -1.22 -25.64 -26.76
C PHE A 495 -0.06 -26.56 -26.36
N GLU A 496 -0.32 -27.59 -25.55
CA GLU A 496 0.72 -28.51 -25.06
C GLU A 496 1.39 -29.32 -26.17
N GLY A 497 0.66 -29.62 -27.25
CA GLY A 497 1.21 -30.21 -28.47
C GLY A 497 2.18 -29.26 -29.20
N VAL A 498 1.77 -28.01 -29.37
CA VAL A 498 2.56 -26.95 -30.04
C VAL A 498 3.84 -26.64 -29.26
N LYS A 499 3.76 -26.64 -27.93
CA LYS A 499 4.89 -26.42 -27.04
C LYS A 499 6.04 -27.40 -27.28
N LYS A 500 5.73 -28.67 -27.58
CA LYS A 500 6.74 -29.71 -27.87
C LYS A 500 7.42 -29.53 -29.24
N GLU A 501 6.79 -28.77 -30.14
CA GLU A 501 7.29 -28.51 -31.48
C GLU A 501 8.13 -27.21 -31.55
N GLN A 502 8.07 -26.35 -30.52
CA GLN A 502 8.86 -25.12 -30.48
C GLN A 502 10.37 -25.40 -30.39
N ARG A 503 11.13 -24.74 -31.27
CA ARG A 503 12.59 -24.81 -31.33
C ARG A 503 13.20 -23.45 -31.11
N CYS A 504 14.41 -23.44 -30.54
CA CYS A 504 15.19 -22.23 -30.36
C CYS A 504 15.51 -21.58 -31.71
N VAL A 505 15.19 -20.29 -31.86
CA VAL A 505 15.45 -19.53 -33.11
C VAL A 505 16.94 -19.41 -33.44
N PHE A 506 17.83 -19.50 -32.44
CA PHE A 506 19.28 -19.35 -32.63
C PHE A 506 20.00 -20.67 -32.92
N CYS A 507 19.57 -21.77 -32.31
CA CYS A 507 20.30 -23.03 -32.38
C CYS A 507 19.45 -24.28 -32.69
N GLN A 508 18.15 -24.10 -32.95
CA GLN A 508 17.21 -25.13 -33.41
C GLN A 508 17.03 -26.35 -32.47
N THR A 509 17.55 -26.26 -31.24
CA THR A 509 17.32 -27.27 -30.20
C THR A 509 15.93 -27.11 -29.58
N PRO A 510 15.34 -28.18 -29.01
CA PRO A 510 14.07 -28.11 -28.28
C PRO A 510 14.14 -27.12 -27.12
N LEU A 511 12.99 -26.55 -26.76
CA LEU A 511 12.86 -25.65 -25.62
C LEU A 511 12.19 -26.38 -24.44
N GLU A 512 12.81 -26.30 -23.27
CA GLU A 512 12.25 -26.80 -22.02
C GLU A 512 11.62 -25.64 -21.23
N ASP A 513 10.37 -25.80 -20.82
CA ASP A 513 9.64 -24.78 -20.04
C ASP A 513 9.94 -24.93 -18.55
N GLN A 514 10.59 -23.92 -17.98
CA GLN A 514 10.89 -23.80 -16.56
C GLN A 514 9.88 -22.89 -15.84
N GLY A 515 8.71 -22.66 -16.44
CA GLY A 515 7.58 -21.94 -15.87
C GLY A 515 7.55 -20.46 -16.28
N ARG A 516 8.55 -19.68 -15.87
CA ARG A 516 8.68 -18.26 -16.29
C ARG A 516 9.44 -18.10 -17.60
N GLU A 517 10.36 -19.00 -17.85
CA GLU A 517 11.30 -18.94 -18.95
C GLU A 517 11.36 -20.32 -19.62
N SER A 518 11.59 -20.30 -20.93
CA SER A 518 11.86 -21.47 -21.75
C SER A 518 13.33 -21.44 -22.15
N VAL A 519 14.06 -22.51 -21.85
CA VAL A 519 15.51 -22.58 -22.04
C VAL A 519 15.84 -23.70 -23.03
N CYS A 520 16.75 -23.44 -23.96
CA CYS A 520 17.23 -24.46 -24.89
C CYS A 520 18.47 -25.19 -24.32
N GLU A 521 18.84 -26.35 -24.88
CA GLU A 521 20.00 -27.13 -24.41
C GLU A 521 21.34 -26.37 -24.44
N LYS A 522 21.45 -25.33 -25.27
CA LYS A 522 22.63 -24.44 -25.36
C LYS A 522 22.54 -23.20 -24.45
N GLY A 523 21.50 -23.07 -23.63
CA GLY A 523 21.37 -22.00 -22.64
C GLY A 523 20.75 -20.69 -23.12
N HIS A 524 20.14 -20.63 -24.33
CA HIS A 524 19.35 -19.46 -24.73
C HIS A 524 18.02 -19.42 -23.98
N ILE A 525 17.66 -18.26 -23.43
CA ILE A 525 16.52 -18.05 -22.54
C ILE A 525 15.47 -17.21 -23.26
N PHE A 526 14.21 -17.65 -23.21
CA PHE A 526 13.05 -16.96 -23.75
C PHE A 526 11.98 -16.82 -22.67
N ALA A 527 11.19 -15.75 -22.68
CA ALA A 527 10.05 -15.65 -21.76
C ALA A 527 8.95 -16.65 -22.16
N THR A 528 8.34 -17.33 -21.17
CA THR A 528 7.17 -18.20 -21.41
C THR A 528 5.88 -17.38 -21.28
N CYS A 529 4.99 -17.51 -22.27
CA CYS A 529 3.65 -16.92 -22.24
C CYS A 529 2.82 -17.51 -21.09
N ALA A 530 2.33 -16.68 -20.17
CA ALA A 530 1.56 -17.15 -19.01
C ALA A 530 0.25 -17.85 -19.41
N SER A 531 -0.47 -17.32 -20.41
CA SER A 531 -1.78 -17.85 -20.83
C SER A 531 -1.69 -19.16 -21.63
N THR A 532 -0.66 -19.31 -22.48
CA THR A 532 -0.56 -20.45 -23.42
C THR A 532 0.54 -21.43 -23.06
N GLY A 533 1.51 -21.05 -22.24
CA GLY A 533 2.70 -21.86 -21.92
C GLY A 533 3.71 -21.97 -23.07
N LEU A 534 3.57 -21.16 -24.12
CA LEU A 534 4.47 -21.14 -25.27
C LEU A 534 5.65 -20.19 -25.04
N ALA A 535 6.83 -20.55 -25.56
CA ALA A 535 7.98 -19.65 -25.60
C ALA A 535 7.71 -18.47 -26.54
N ILE A 536 8.08 -17.25 -26.12
CA ILE A 536 7.96 -16.02 -26.89
C ILE A 536 9.25 -15.84 -27.71
N LEU A 537 9.16 -16.10 -29.02
CA LEU A 537 10.33 -16.21 -29.90
C LEU A 537 10.65 -14.95 -30.72
N ALA A 538 9.82 -13.91 -30.63
CA ALA A 538 10.03 -12.66 -31.34
C ALA A 538 9.77 -11.45 -30.44
N PRO A 539 10.44 -10.31 -30.69
CA PRO A 539 10.09 -9.04 -30.05
C PRO A 539 8.72 -8.53 -30.54
N GLY A 540 8.04 -7.71 -29.74
CA GLY A 540 6.79 -7.03 -30.14
C GLY A 540 5.51 -7.89 -30.16
N ILE A 541 5.61 -9.22 -30.01
CA ILE A 541 4.43 -10.12 -30.03
C ILE A 541 3.85 -10.44 -28.64
N SER A 542 4.34 -9.78 -27.59
CA SER A 542 3.92 -10.03 -26.21
C SER A 542 3.76 -8.75 -25.39
N ARG A 543 2.92 -8.83 -24.35
CA ARG A 543 2.66 -7.76 -23.38
C ARG A 543 3.02 -8.24 -21.99
N ALA A 544 3.60 -7.37 -21.17
CA ALA A 544 3.91 -7.67 -19.78
C ALA A 544 2.69 -7.39 -18.90
N CYS A 545 2.38 -8.30 -17.99
CA CYS A 545 1.35 -8.08 -16.97
C CYS A 545 1.88 -7.13 -15.89
N ALA A 546 1.13 -6.08 -15.58
CA ALA A 546 1.48 -5.10 -14.55
C ALA A 546 1.43 -5.66 -13.11
N VAL A 547 0.77 -6.82 -12.92
CA VAL A 547 0.58 -7.43 -11.60
C VAL A 547 1.60 -8.53 -11.33
N CYS A 548 1.67 -9.57 -12.17
CA CYS A 548 2.57 -10.71 -11.95
C CYS A 548 3.91 -10.61 -12.69
N GLY A 549 4.10 -9.61 -13.56
CA GLY A 549 5.31 -9.42 -14.37
C GLY A 549 5.52 -10.44 -15.49
N LEU A 550 4.65 -11.45 -15.62
CA LEU A 550 4.74 -12.45 -16.69
C LEU A 550 4.31 -11.85 -18.03
N ARG A 551 4.89 -12.36 -19.12
CA ARG A 551 4.52 -11.95 -20.47
C ARG A 551 3.37 -12.83 -20.99
N CYS A 552 2.45 -12.23 -21.74
CA CYS A 552 1.43 -12.95 -22.50
C CYS A 552 1.53 -12.56 -23.97
N LEU A 553 1.37 -13.52 -24.87
CA LEU A 553 1.25 -13.25 -26.30
C LEU A 553 0.02 -12.38 -26.58
N VAL A 554 0.11 -11.49 -27.59
CA VAL A 554 -1.03 -10.69 -28.03
C VAL A 554 -2.08 -11.60 -28.67
N ALA A 555 -3.36 -11.29 -28.52
CA ALA A 555 -4.47 -12.13 -28.98
C ALA A 555 -4.37 -12.50 -30.47
N LYS A 556 -3.93 -11.55 -31.32
CA LYS A 556 -3.68 -11.77 -32.75
C LYS A 556 -2.66 -12.89 -33.00
N GLU A 557 -1.57 -12.93 -32.22
CA GLU A 557 -0.52 -13.94 -32.37
C GLU A 557 -1.00 -15.30 -31.84
N VAL A 558 -1.76 -15.32 -30.74
CA VAL A 558 -2.38 -16.57 -30.25
C VAL A 558 -3.34 -17.15 -31.28
N ALA A 559 -4.16 -16.31 -31.93
CA ALA A 559 -5.07 -16.75 -32.98
C ALA A 559 -4.32 -17.27 -34.22
N LYS A 560 -3.23 -16.62 -34.61
CA LYS A 560 -2.36 -17.04 -35.71
C LYS A 560 -1.74 -18.42 -35.45
N ILE A 561 -1.13 -18.60 -34.27
CA ILE A 561 -0.54 -19.89 -33.85
C ILE A 561 -1.63 -20.98 -33.76
N ALA A 562 -2.82 -20.65 -33.25
CA ALA A 562 -3.93 -21.59 -33.20
C ALA A 562 -4.38 -22.05 -34.60
N GLN A 563 -4.45 -21.14 -35.58
CA GLN A 563 -4.83 -21.49 -36.95
C GLN A 563 -3.78 -22.35 -37.64
N GLU A 564 -2.50 -22.08 -37.39
CA GLU A 564 -1.37 -22.79 -37.99
C GLU A 564 -1.23 -24.22 -37.44
N TYR A 565 -1.32 -24.40 -36.12
CA TYR A 565 -1.02 -25.69 -35.47
C TYR A 565 -2.24 -26.49 -35.03
N LEU A 566 -3.38 -25.83 -34.76
CA LEU A 566 -4.62 -26.50 -34.32
C LEU A 566 -5.69 -26.58 -35.43
N GLY A 567 -5.39 -26.02 -36.62
CA GLY A 567 -6.20 -26.15 -37.83
C GLY A 567 -7.08 -24.93 -38.17
N PRO A 568 -7.43 -24.76 -39.47
CA PRO A 568 -8.21 -23.64 -39.95
C PRO A 568 -9.67 -23.75 -39.46
N GLY A 569 -10.07 -22.87 -38.55
CA GLY A 569 -11.42 -22.83 -37.95
C GLY A 569 -11.42 -22.83 -36.41
N THR A 570 -10.27 -23.07 -35.78
CA THR A 570 -10.14 -23.04 -34.32
C THR A 570 -10.24 -21.60 -33.80
N LYS A 571 -11.31 -21.29 -33.06
CA LYS A 571 -11.46 -20.02 -32.33
C LYS A 571 -10.83 -20.15 -30.94
N VAL A 572 -9.79 -19.38 -30.68
CA VAL A 572 -9.20 -19.20 -29.35
C VAL A 572 -9.43 -17.76 -28.94
N GLU A 573 -10.18 -17.56 -27.85
CA GLU A 573 -10.40 -16.24 -27.27
C GLU A 573 -9.30 -15.98 -26.24
N ALA A 574 -8.24 -15.29 -26.66
CA ALA A 574 -7.24 -14.74 -25.77
C ALA A 574 -7.65 -13.31 -25.38
N SER A 575 -7.64 -12.99 -24.09
CA SER A 575 -8.02 -11.67 -23.62
C SER A 575 -7.04 -10.59 -24.12
N GLU A 576 -7.59 -9.51 -24.67
CA GLU A 576 -6.79 -8.34 -25.04
C GLU A 576 -6.48 -7.43 -23.85
N GLU A 577 -7.23 -7.53 -22.75
CA GLU A 577 -7.15 -6.54 -21.66
C GLU A 577 -6.56 -7.09 -20.36
N VAL A 578 -6.65 -8.41 -20.14
CA VAL A 578 -6.20 -9.05 -18.90
C VAL A 578 -5.25 -10.22 -19.16
N CYS A 579 -4.29 -10.39 -18.25
CA CYS A 579 -3.35 -11.48 -18.21
C CYS A 579 -4.07 -12.81 -17.93
N GLY A 580 -3.84 -13.83 -18.76
CA GLY A 580 -4.40 -15.17 -18.52
C GLY A 580 -3.92 -15.76 -17.20
N GLY A 581 -2.63 -15.58 -16.88
CA GLY A 581 -1.98 -16.15 -15.69
C GLY A 581 -2.53 -15.68 -14.35
N CYS A 582 -2.85 -14.39 -14.19
CA CYS A 582 -3.24 -13.82 -12.90
C CYS A 582 -4.45 -12.88 -12.93
N GLY A 583 -5.07 -12.68 -14.10
CA GLY A 583 -6.18 -11.73 -14.28
C GLY A 583 -5.76 -10.24 -14.26
N GLY A 584 -4.49 -9.93 -13.99
CA GLY A 584 -4.00 -8.54 -13.94
C GLY A 584 -3.94 -7.85 -15.30
N LYS A 585 -4.11 -6.52 -15.36
CA LYS A 585 -4.00 -5.76 -16.61
C LYS A 585 -2.59 -5.76 -17.20
N PHE A 586 -2.50 -5.61 -18.51
CA PHE A 586 -1.22 -5.39 -19.19
C PHE A 586 -0.71 -3.96 -18.95
N VAL A 587 0.62 -3.81 -18.88
CA VAL A 587 1.27 -2.51 -18.95
C VAL A 587 0.95 -1.90 -20.32
N VAL A 588 0.46 -0.65 -20.32
CA VAL A 588 0.07 0.11 -21.53
C VAL A 588 1.24 0.93 -22.01
#